data_AF-A0A087MBZ3-F1
#
_entry.id   AF-A0A087MBZ3-F1
#
_cell.length_a   1.000
_cell.length_b   1.000
_cell.length_c   1.000
_cell.angle_alpha   90.00
_cell.angle_beta   90.00
_cell.angle_gamma   90.00
#
_symmetry.space_group_name_H-M   'P 1'
#
loop_
_entity.id
_entity.type
_entity.pdbx_description
1 polymer ?
#
loop_
_entity_poly.entity_id
_entity_poly.type
_entity_poly.pdbx_seq_one_letter_code
_entity_poly.pdbx_strand_id
1 'polypeptide(L)'
;MGSSATSGTSSASTSSSDSIDAQIEALEKKIAALEKEIAAAQQKASVDEKSAQDVQAKQTMIASYQAQITALETQAAESCA
;
A
#
# COMPACT_ATOMS: atom_id res chain seq x y z
N MET A 1 20.88 -14.89 -47.17
CA MET A 1 21.53 -13.84 -46.36
C MET A 1 20.43 -13.03 -45.72
N GLY A 2 20.30 -13.15 -44.40
CA GLY A 2 19.30 -12.42 -43.63
C GLY A 2 19.77 -11.01 -43.30
N SER A 3 18.81 -10.12 -43.06
CA SER A 3 18.88 -8.90 -42.23
C SER A 3 17.45 -8.33 -42.22
N SER A 4 16.68 -8.54 -41.16
CA SER A 4 16.70 -7.86 -39.86
C SER A 4 15.88 -6.57 -39.84
N ALA A 5 14.92 -6.58 -38.91
CA ALA A 5 14.37 -5.46 -38.15
C ALA A 5 13.56 -4.39 -38.91
N THR A 6 12.24 -4.58 -38.92
CA THR A 6 11.30 -3.46 -38.74
C THR A 6 10.86 -3.48 -37.29
N SER A 7 11.53 -2.61 -36.53
CA SER A 7 11.32 -2.18 -35.16
C SER A 7 9.87 -2.37 -34.69
N GLY A 8 9.68 -3.34 -33.81
CA GLY A 8 8.47 -3.44 -33.01
C GLY A 8 8.30 -2.14 -32.24
N THR A 9 7.22 -1.43 -32.53
CA THR A 9 6.69 -0.41 -31.64
C THR A 9 6.25 -1.13 -30.37
N SER A 10 7.11 -1.11 -29.36
CA SER A 10 6.73 -1.44 -27.99
C SER A 10 6.74 -0.13 -27.22
N SER A 11 5.83 0.77 -27.59
CA SER A 11 5.30 1.75 -26.66
C SER A 11 4.59 0.98 -25.54
N ALA A 12 5.36 0.56 -24.54
CA ALA A 12 4.86 0.01 -23.29
C ALA A 12 5.76 0.46 -22.14
N SER A 13 6.20 1.72 -22.18
CA SER A 13 6.81 2.37 -21.02
C SER A 13 5.73 3.03 -20.17
N THR A 14 4.73 2.26 -19.76
CA THR A 14 3.80 2.63 -18.67
C THR A 14 4.00 1.58 -17.56
N SER A 15 5.24 1.40 -17.11
CA SER A 15 5.67 0.08 -16.61
C SER A 15 6.02 -0.01 -15.11
N SER A 16 5.85 1.02 -14.28
CA SER A 16 6.08 0.87 -12.83
C SER A 16 5.29 1.85 -11.97
N SER A 17 5.14 3.11 -12.38
CA SER A 17 4.51 4.14 -11.53
C SER A 17 3.00 3.98 -11.35
N ASP A 18 2.22 3.74 -12.42
CA ASP A 18 0.77 3.47 -12.32
C ASP A 18 0.43 2.31 -11.37
N SER A 19 1.31 1.31 -11.30
CA SER A 19 1.15 0.18 -10.36
C SER A 19 1.56 0.52 -8.92
N ILE A 20 2.43 1.51 -8.69
CA ILE A 20 2.85 1.93 -7.35
C ILE A 20 1.76 2.81 -6.72
N ASP A 21 1.23 3.78 -7.46
CA ASP A 21 0.14 4.65 -6.97
C ASP A 21 -1.10 3.84 -6.58
N ALA A 22 -1.49 2.86 -7.40
CA ALA A 22 -2.59 1.95 -7.10
C ALA A 22 -2.33 1.08 -5.85
N GLN A 23 -1.08 0.71 -5.59
CA GLN A 23 -0.70 -0.02 -4.37
C GLN A 23 -0.77 0.87 -3.13
N ILE A 24 -0.34 2.12 -3.23
CA ILE A 24 -0.46 3.12 -2.16
C ILE A 24 -1.93 3.35 -1.80
N GLU A 25 -2.79 3.65 -2.79
CA GLU A 25 -4.23 3.84 -2.55
C GLU A 25 -4.89 2.61 -1.90
N ALA A 26 -4.48 1.40 -2.30
CA ALA A 26 -5.01 0.17 -1.71
C ALA A 26 -4.59 0.01 -0.24
N LEU A 27 -3.36 0.39 0.11
CA LEU A 27 -2.86 0.39 1.49
C LEU A 27 -3.54 1.46 2.34
N GLU A 28 -3.74 2.67 1.81
CA GLU A 28 -4.48 3.73 2.50
C GLU A 28 -5.92 3.31 2.82
N LYS A 29 -6.61 2.66 1.87
CA LYS A 29 -7.96 2.11 2.11
C LYS A 29 -7.97 1.05 3.22
N LYS A 30 -6.92 0.21 3.30
CA LYS A 30 -6.78 -0.77 4.39
C LYS A 30 -6.54 -0.09 5.74
N ILE A 31 -5.70 0.95 5.78
CA ILE A 31 -5.47 1.75 7.00
C ILE A 31 -6.78 2.37 7.48
N ALA A 32 -7.51 3.05 6.59
CA ALA A 32 -8.78 3.69 6.94
C ALA A 32 -9.85 2.68 7.45
N ALA A 33 -9.86 1.46 6.91
CA ALA A 33 -10.72 0.39 7.42
C ALA A 33 -10.31 -0.04 8.84
N LEU A 34 -9.01 -0.26 9.08
CA LEU A 34 -8.48 -0.62 10.39
C LEU A 34 -8.72 0.47 11.45
N GLU A 35 -8.58 1.74 11.09
CA GLU A 35 -8.88 2.87 11.98
C GLU A 35 -10.36 2.91 12.39
N LYS A 36 -11.28 2.66 11.44
CA LYS A 36 -12.72 2.53 11.76
C LYS A 36 -13.00 1.36 12.68
N GLU A 37 -12.33 0.22 12.47
CA GLU A 37 -12.47 -0.93 13.37
C GLU A 37 -11.94 -0.64 14.77
N ILE A 38 -10.80 0.06 14.89
CA ILE A 38 -10.27 0.49 16.19
C ILE A 38 -11.26 1.43 16.87
N ALA A 39 -11.79 2.42 16.17
CA ALA A 39 -12.78 3.34 16.74
C ALA A 39 -14.06 2.61 17.19
N ALA A 40 -14.51 1.61 16.44
CA ALA A 40 -15.66 0.79 16.82
C ALA A 40 -15.34 -0.12 18.04
N ALA A 41 -14.13 -0.68 18.10
CA ALA A 41 -13.67 -1.48 19.22
C ALA A 41 -13.55 -0.65 20.51
N GLN A 42 -13.07 0.60 20.41
CA GLN A 42 -12.98 1.53 21.55
C GLN A 42 -14.35 2.01 22.04
N GLN A 43 -15.33 2.17 21.13
CA GLN A 43 -16.70 2.55 21.51
C GLN A 43 -17.47 1.42 22.20
N LYS A 44 -17.11 0.16 21.95
CA LYS A 44 -17.61 -0.96 22.74
C LYS A 44 -16.90 -0.95 24.10
N ALA A 45 -17.54 -0.32 25.09
CA ALA A 45 -17.05 -0.08 26.46
C ALA A 45 -16.62 -1.33 27.28
N SER A 46 -16.59 -2.52 26.67
CA SER A 46 -16.03 -3.73 27.23
C SER A 46 -14.56 -3.83 26.81
N VAL A 47 -13.68 -3.07 27.49
CA VAL A 47 -12.23 -3.22 27.34
C VAL A 47 -11.81 -4.52 28.03
N ASP A 48 -12.18 -5.63 27.41
CA ASP A 48 -11.65 -6.95 27.75
C ASP A 48 -10.23 -7.05 27.18
N GLU A 49 -9.35 -7.81 27.82
CA GLU A 49 -7.92 -7.89 27.46
C GLU A 49 -7.71 -8.27 26.00
N LYS A 50 -8.63 -9.06 25.44
CA LYS A 50 -8.66 -9.44 24.03
C LYS A 50 -8.97 -8.27 23.09
N SER A 51 -9.81 -7.32 23.50
CA SER A 51 -10.10 -6.11 22.72
C SER A 51 -8.91 -5.15 22.70
N ALA A 52 -8.21 -5.03 23.83
CA ALA A 52 -6.98 -4.24 23.91
C ALA A 52 -5.87 -4.83 23.00
N GLN A 53 -5.68 -6.15 23.02
CA GLN A 53 -4.75 -6.83 22.11
C GLN A 53 -5.15 -6.68 20.64
N ASP A 54 -6.43 -6.75 20.30
CA ASP A 54 -6.92 -6.56 18.93
C ASP A 54 -6.64 -5.14 18.42
N VAL A 55 -6.92 -4.11 19.24
CA VAL A 55 -6.59 -2.72 18.91
C VAL A 55 -5.09 -2.54 18.72
N GLN A 56 -4.26 -3.11 19.59
CA GLN A 56 -2.80 -3.02 19.49
C GLN A 56 -2.27 -3.72 18.22
N ALA A 57 -2.82 -4.89 17.88
CA ALA A 57 -2.46 -5.62 16.66
C ALA A 57 -2.82 -4.81 15.40
N LYS A 58 -4.02 -4.20 15.39
CA LYS A 58 -4.46 -3.33 14.29
C LYS A 58 -3.59 -2.08 14.15
N GLN A 59 -3.21 -1.44 15.26
CA GLN A 59 -2.28 -0.31 15.25
C GLN A 59 -0.90 -0.70 14.70
N THR A 60 -0.39 -1.89 15.05
CA THR A 60 0.87 -2.42 14.51
C THR A 60 0.76 -2.67 13.00
N MET A 61 -0.37 -3.20 12.51
CA MET A 61 -0.63 -3.35 11.09
C MET A 61 -0.67 -2.00 10.35
N ILE A 62 -1.32 -0.98 10.93
CA ILE A 62 -1.34 0.37 10.37
C ILE A 62 0.08 0.91 10.21
N ALA A 63 0.93 0.81 11.24
CA ALA A 63 2.31 1.25 11.16
C ALA A 63 3.11 0.50 10.07
N SER A 64 2.88 -0.81 9.91
CA SER A 64 3.50 -1.60 8.84
C SER A 64 3.06 -1.16 7.44
N TYR A 65 1.77 -0.85 7.26
CA TYR A 65 1.27 -0.35 5.98
C TYR A 65 1.76 1.06 5.67
N GLN A 66 1.86 1.94 6.67
CA GLN A 66 2.47 3.27 6.51
C GLN A 66 3.94 3.16 6.08
N ALA A 67 4.72 2.25 6.69
CA ALA A 67 6.10 2.02 6.27
C ALA A 67 6.21 1.49 4.82
N GLN A 68 5.27 0.64 4.40
CA GLN A 68 5.19 0.17 3.01
C GLN A 68 4.85 1.31 2.04
N ILE A 69 3.93 2.19 2.39
CA ILE A 69 3.60 3.38 1.59
C ILE A 69 4.85 4.23 1.41
N THR A 70 5.57 4.56 2.49
CA THR A 70 6.82 5.36 2.39
C THR A 70 7.88 4.69 1.52
N ALA A 71 8.02 3.36 1.60
CA ALA A 71 8.94 2.62 0.74
C ALA A 71 8.53 2.67 -0.74
N LEU A 72 7.23 2.56 -1.02
CA LEU A 72 6.66 2.67 -2.36
C LEU A 72 6.81 4.09 -2.92
N GLU A 73 6.55 5.13 -2.12
CA GLU A 73 6.77 6.53 -2.49
C GLU A 73 8.24 6.82 -2.81
N THR A 74 9.16 6.26 -2.00
CA THR A 74 10.60 6.38 -2.24
C THR A 74 10.98 5.71 -3.56
N GLN A 75 10.48 4.49 -3.80
CA GLN A 75 10.73 3.77 -5.04
C GLN A 75 10.17 4.50 -6.28
N ALA A 76 8.99 5.12 -6.16
CA ALA A 76 8.43 5.95 -7.22
C ALA A 76 9.29 7.19 -7.50
N ALA A 77 9.81 7.84 -6.45
CA ALA A 77 10.72 8.98 -6.59
C ALA A 77 12.06 8.58 -7.23
N GLU A 78 12.65 7.45 -6.83
CA GLU A 78 13.89 6.92 -7.42
C GLU A 78 13.70 6.45 -8.86
N SER A 79 12.52 5.95 -9.23
CA SER A 79 12.22 5.52 -10.61
C SER A 79 11.99 6.69 -11.58
N CYS A 80 11.76 7.90 -11.05
CA CYS A 80 11.58 9.14 -11.81
C CYS A 80 12.84 10.03 -11.85
N ALA A 81 13.92 9.66 -11.15
CA ALA A 81 15.19 10.40 -11.07
C ALA A 81 16.23 9.88 -12.10
#